data_AF-A0A2S4LI22-F1
#
_entry.id   AF-A0A2S4LI22-F1
#
_cell.length_a   1.000
_cell.length_b   1.000
_cell.length_c   1.000
_cell.angle_alpha   90.00
_cell.angle_beta   90.00
_cell.angle_gamma   90.00
#
_symmetry.space_group_name_H-M   'P 1'
#
loop_
_entity.id
_entity.type
_entity.pdbx_description
1 polymer ?
#
loop_
_entity_poly.entity_id
_entity_poly.type
_entity_poly.pdbx_seq_one_letter_code
_entity_poly.pdbx_strand_id
1 'polypeptide(L)'
;MSEPPADAETFLAVTDSVAALQPGLSALEAGILAALHLDLARDSRSFARVFGLEHALVLRAVETLAGDAGLLALQDRNPRTQRTRYAASAAGDAVLAHLHR
;
A
#
# COMPACT_ATOMS: atom_id res chain seq x y z
N MET A 1 3.99 -25.21 0.59
CA MET A 1 2.58 -24.91 0.32
C MET A 1 2.47 -23.40 0.40
N SER A 2 2.18 -22.73 -0.72
CA SER A 2 2.00 -21.27 -0.71
C SER A 2 0.66 -20.97 -0.05
N GLU A 3 0.66 -20.06 0.92
CA GLU A 3 -0.57 -19.52 1.48
C GLU A 3 -1.42 -18.93 0.33
N PRO A 4 -2.74 -19.18 0.30
CA PRO A 4 -3.59 -18.54 -0.69
C PRO A 4 -3.48 -17.02 -0.52
N PRO A 5 -3.46 -16.25 -1.61
CA PRO A 5 -3.49 -14.79 -1.51
C PRO A 5 -4.70 -14.38 -0.66
N ALA A 6 -4.53 -13.35 0.17
CA ALA A 6 -5.63 -12.81 0.96
C ALA A 6 -6.84 -12.54 0.05
N ASP A 7 -8.02 -12.98 0.49
CA ASP A 7 -9.25 -12.75 -0.26
C ASP A 7 -9.70 -11.29 -0.17
N ALA A 8 -10.72 -10.94 -0.97
CA ALA A 8 -11.20 -9.57 -1.05
C ALA A 8 -11.74 -9.05 0.29
N GLU A 9 -12.36 -9.92 1.09
CA GLU A 9 -12.90 -9.56 2.42
C GLU A 9 -11.76 -9.21 3.38
N THR A 10 -10.70 -10.03 3.42
CA THR A 10 -9.50 -9.76 4.21
C THR A 10 -8.84 -8.44 3.78
N PHE A 11 -8.70 -8.20 2.48
CA PHE A 11 -8.14 -6.95 1.98
C PHE A 11 -8.95 -5.71 2.43
N LEU A 12 -10.28 -5.78 2.32
CA LEU A 12 -11.15 -4.67 2.73
C LEU A 12 -11.09 -4.43 4.23
N ALA A 13 -11.15 -5.49 5.05
CA ALA A 13 -11.07 -5.37 6.51
C ALA A 13 -9.74 -4.74 6.97
N VAL A 14 -8.63 -5.13 6.35
CA VAL A 14 -7.31 -4.54 6.62
C VAL A 14 -7.25 -3.09 6.14
N THR A 15 -7.84 -2.78 4.98
CA THR A 15 -7.91 -1.40 4.46
C THR A 15 -8.69 -0.49 5.40
N ASP A 16 -9.84 -0.94 5.90
CA ASP A 16 -10.67 -0.19 6.86
C ASP A 16 -9.93 0.00 8.19
N SER A 17 -9.18 -1.01 8.64
CA SER A 17 -8.36 -0.91 9.84
C SER A 17 -7.25 0.12 9.69
N VAL A 18 -6.56 0.17 8.54
CA VAL A 18 -5.55 1.20 8.25
C VAL A 18 -6.20 2.60 8.20
N ALA A 19 -7.35 2.74 7.55
CA ALA A 19 -8.07 4.01 7.47
C ALA A 19 -8.53 4.50 8.85
N ALA A 20 -8.96 3.59 9.74
CA ALA A 20 -9.31 3.92 11.11
C ALA A 20 -8.10 4.36 11.95
N LEU A 21 -6.94 3.72 11.75
CA LEU A 21 -5.68 4.08 12.42
C LEU A 21 -5.08 5.38 11.87
N GLN A 22 -5.35 5.73 10.61
CA GLN A 22 -4.84 6.91 9.92
C GLN A 22 -5.97 7.67 9.22
N PRO A 23 -6.82 8.42 9.95
CA PRO A 23 -8.02 9.08 9.40
C PRO A 23 -7.75 10.13 8.31
N GLY A 24 -6.50 10.57 8.16
CA GLY A 24 -6.08 11.50 7.11
C GLY A 24 -5.82 10.84 5.75
N LEU A 25 -5.79 9.51 5.69
CA LEU A 25 -5.57 8.77 4.44
C LEU A 25 -6.88 8.60 3.67
N SER A 26 -6.78 8.71 2.35
CA SER A 26 -7.82 8.22 1.45
C SER A 26 -7.89 6.69 1.48
N ALA A 27 -9.03 6.14 1.02
CA ALA A 27 -9.20 4.69 0.88
C ALA A 27 -8.14 4.05 -0.03
N LEU A 28 -7.66 4.76 -1.06
CA LEU A 28 -6.59 4.27 -1.93
C LEU A 28 -5.25 4.16 -1.20
N GLU A 29 -4.90 5.17 -0.42
CA GLU A 29 -3.64 5.21 0.34
C GLU A 29 -3.64 4.14 1.45
N ALA A 30 -4.75 3.99 2.16
CA ALA A 30 -4.95 2.89 3.11
C ALA A 30 -4.85 1.52 2.42
N GLY A 31 -5.47 1.37 1.24
CA GLY A 31 -5.41 0.16 0.44
C GLY A 31 -4.00 -0.21 -0.02
N ILE A 32 -3.14 0.77 -0.34
CA ILE A 32 -1.74 0.52 -0.69
C ILE A 32 -0.97 -0.07 0.50
N LEU A 33 -1.17 0.47 1.71
CA LEU A 33 -0.56 -0.07 2.93
C LEU A 33 -1.10 -1.47 3.27
N ALA A 34 -2.41 -1.69 3.12
CA ALA A 34 -3.02 -3.00 3.30
C ALA A 34 -2.48 -4.05 2.32
N ALA A 35 -2.36 -3.71 1.03
CA ALA A 35 -1.79 -4.60 0.03
C ALA A 35 -0.30 -4.90 0.26
N LEU A 36 0.45 -3.95 0.83
CA LEU A 36 1.83 -4.17 1.23
C LEU A 36 1.92 -5.12 2.43
N HIS A 37 1.05 -4.94 3.43
CA HIS A 37 0.98 -5.79 4.62
C HIS A 37 0.58 -7.24 4.28
N LEU A 38 -0.38 -7.41 3.38
CA LEU A 38 -0.89 -8.71 2.91
C LEU A 38 -0.04 -9.33 1.79
N ASP A 39 1.12 -8.74 1.48
CA ASP A 39 2.03 -9.18 0.40
C ASP A 39 1.38 -9.31 -1.00
N LEU A 40 0.30 -8.56 -1.26
CA LEU A 40 -0.41 -8.55 -2.54
C LEU A 40 0.32 -7.71 -3.60
N ALA A 41 0.97 -6.62 -3.18
CA ALA A 41 1.76 -5.77 -4.06
C ALA A 41 2.85 -5.00 -3.30
N ARG A 42 4.06 -4.97 -3.87
CA ARG A 42 5.22 -4.21 -3.35
C ARG A 42 5.68 -3.08 -4.28
N ASP A 43 4.88 -2.78 -5.29
CA ASP A 43 5.17 -1.72 -6.24
C ASP A 43 3.91 -1.19 -6.92
N SER A 44 4.02 0.04 -7.42
CA SER A 44 2.91 0.79 -8.00
C SER A 44 2.23 0.11 -9.20
N ARG A 45 2.98 -0.65 -10.02
CA ARG A 45 2.42 -1.32 -11.20
C ARG A 45 1.70 -2.61 -10.85
N SER A 46 2.25 -3.38 -9.91
CA SER A 46 1.60 -4.58 -9.40
C SER A 46 0.28 -4.22 -8.73
N PHE A 47 0.27 -3.19 -7.87
CA PHE A 47 -0.96 -2.71 -7.22
C PHE A 47 -2.02 -2.27 -8.25
N ALA A 48 -1.64 -1.39 -9.18
CA ALA A 48 -2.55 -0.93 -10.24
C ALA A 48 -3.18 -2.09 -11.03
N ARG A 49 -2.38 -3.10 -11.38
CA ARG A 49 -2.84 -4.28 -12.12
C ARG A 49 -3.76 -5.18 -11.29
N VAL A 50 -3.42 -5.43 -10.03
CA VAL A 50 -4.21 -6.31 -9.14
C VAL A 50 -5.59 -5.72 -8.89
N PHE A 51 -5.68 -4.41 -8.66
CA PHE A 51 -6.92 -3.72 -8.31
C PHE A 51 -7.62 -3.04 -9.50
N GLY A 52 -7.11 -3.21 -10.73
CA GLY A 52 -7.73 -2.64 -11.93
C GLY A 52 -7.76 -1.11 -11.97
N LEU A 53 -6.73 -0.46 -11.42
CA LEU A 53 -6.62 1.00 -11.30
C LEU A 53 -5.64 1.59 -12.31
N GLU A 54 -5.84 2.87 -12.63
CA GLU A 54 -4.89 3.64 -13.43
C GLU A 54 -3.56 3.83 -12.68
N HIS A 55 -2.44 3.53 -13.34
CA HIS A 55 -1.11 3.59 -12.72
C HIS A 55 -0.77 5.01 -12.23
N ALA A 56 -1.18 6.04 -12.96
CA ALA A 56 -0.96 7.43 -12.55
C ALA A 56 -1.66 7.79 -11.23
N LEU A 57 -2.85 7.25 -10.98
CA LEU A 57 -3.56 7.46 -9.72
C LEU A 57 -2.81 6.80 -8.55
N VAL A 58 -2.31 5.58 -8.76
CA VAL A 58 -1.49 4.87 -7.77
C VAL A 58 -0.18 5.60 -7.50
N LEU A 59 0.47 6.18 -8.51
CA LEU A 59 1.70 6.96 -8.31
C LEU A 59 1.49 8.17 -7.41
N ARG A 60 0.39 8.90 -7.59
CA ARG A 60 0.07 10.05 -6.74
C ARG A 60 -0.10 9.64 -5.28
N ALA A 61 -0.84 8.56 -5.03
CA ALA A 61 -1.01 8.03 -3.67
C ALA A 61 0.31 7.55 -3.06
N VAL A 62 1.17 6.88 -3.84
CA VAL A 62 2.52 6.49 -3.39
C VAL A 62 3.38 7.71 -3.05
N GLU A 63 3.27 8.80 -3.81
CA GLU A 63 3.98 10.05 -3.53
C GLU A 63 3.49 10.72 -2.25
N THR A 64 2.17 10.79 -2.00
CA THR A 64 1.63 11.26 -0.71
C THR A 64 2.12 10.40 0.45
N LEU A 65 2.07 9.08 0.29
CA LEU A 65 2.46 8.12 1.32
C LEU A 65 3.96 8.19 1.65
N ALA A 66 4.81 8.46 0.66
CA ALA A 66 6.26 8.61 0.88
C ALA A 66 6.66 10.02 1.33
N GLY A 67 5.87 11.04 0.97
CA GLY A 67 6.07 12.44 1.33
C GLY A 67 5.31 12.79 2.61
N ASP A 68 4.21 13.52 2.47
CA ASP A 68 3.47 14.15 3.56
C ASP A 68 3.06 13.18 4.68
N ALA A 69 2.61 11.97 4.32
CA ALA A 69 2.24 10.97 5.32
C ALA A 69 3.46 10.22 5.90
N GLY A 70 4.56 10.12 5.15
CA GLY A 70 5.80 9.49 5.60
C GLY A 70 5.68 8.01 5.96
N LEU A 71 4.68 7.28 5.44
CA LEU A 71 4.38 5.88 5.75
C LEU A 71 5.05 4.87 4.80
N LEU A 72 5.54 5.32 3.64
CA LEU A 72 6.30 4.49 2.71
C LEU A 72 7.75 4.96 2.57
N ALA A 73 8.65 3.99 2.40
CA ALA A 73 10.04 4.21 1.99
C ALA A 73 10.22 3.71 0.56
N LEU A 74 10.50 4.62 -0.39
CA LEU A 74 10.76 4.28 -1.78
C LEU A 74 12.11 3.56 -1.92
N GLN A 75 12.11 2.42 -2.59
CA GLN A 75 13.31 1.56 -2.74
C GLN A 75 13.96 1.72 -4.12
N ASP A 76 13.13 1.83 -5.16
CA ASP A 76 13.58 1.95 -6.54
C ASP A 76 12.47 2.58 -7.40
N ARG A 77 12.85 3.33 -8.43
CA ARG A 77 11.92 3.91 -9.40
C ARG A 77 12.48 3.75 -10.81
N ASN A 78 11.73 3.02 -11.64
CA ASN A 78 12.08 2.90 -13.05
C ASN A 78 11.85 4.22 -13.78
N PRO A 79 12.86 4.84 -14.43
CA PRO A 79 12.73 6.17 -15.01
C PRO A 79 11.79 6.22 -16.23
N ARG A 80 11.67 5.11 -16.98
CA ARG A 80 10.84 5.05 -18.19
C ARG A 80 9.37 4.76 -17.87
N THR A 81 9.10 3.86 -16.94
CA THR A 81 7.74 3.41 -16.63
C THR A 81 7.16 4.03 -15.37
N GLN A 82 7.97 4.75 -14.60
CA GLN A 82 7.67 5.27 -13.26
C GLN A 82 7.26 4.18 -12.25
N ARG A 83 7.42 2.89 -12.58
CA ARG A 83 7.18 1.80 -11.62
C ARG A 83 8.05 2.03 -10.40
N THR A 84 7.38 2.22 -9.25
CA THR A 84 8.04 2.55 -7.99
C THR A 84 7.86 1.38 -7.04
N ARG A 85 8.98 0.80 -6.59
CA ARG A 85 9.02 -0.19 -5.50
C ARG A 85 9.10 0.54 -4.18
N TYR A 86 8.41 0.03 -3.18
CA TYR A 86 8.35 0.63 -1.86
C TYR A 86 8.31 -0.45 -0.78
N ALA A 87 8.72 -0.05 0.41
CA ALA A 87 8.51 -0.75 1.66
C ALA A 87 7.78 0.19 2.63
N ALA A 88 7.31 -0.32 3.76
CA ALA A 88 6.84 0.54 4.83
C ALA A 88 8.04 1.32 5.39
N SER A 89 7.81 2.58 5.76
CA SER A 89 8.77 3.31 6.59
C SER A 89 8.69 2.81 8.04
N ALA A 90 9.55 3.28 8.93
CA ALA A 90 9.42 2.98 10.36
C ALA A 90 8.05 3.41 10.94
N ALA A 91 7.50 4.53 10.45
CA ALA A 91 6.16 4.98 10.85
C ALA A 91 5.07 4.09 10.23
N GLY A 92 5.23 3.68 8.96
CA GLY A 92 4.35 2.71 8.31
C GLY A 92 4.33 1.37 9.06
N ASP A 93 5.49 0.84 9.41
CA ASP A 93 5.62 -0.40 10.19
C ASP A 93 4.93 -0.28 11.55
N ALA A 94 5.04 0.87 12.22
CA ALA A 94 4.32 1.12 13.46
C ALA A 94 2.80 1.06 13.27
N VAL A 95 2.26 1.60 12.18
CA VAL A 95 0.82 1.48 11.84
C VAL A 95 0.47 0.01 11.58
N LEU A 96 1.21 -0.66 10.69
CA LEU A 96 0.94 -2.04 10.27
C LEU A 96 1.08 -3.04 11.43
N ALA A 97 1.92 -2.76 12.43
CA ALA A 97 2.03 -3.59 13.62
C ALA A 97 0.72 -3.71 14.42
N HIS A 98 -0.17 -2.72 14.32
CA HIS A 98 -1.50 -2.74 14.97
C HIS A 98 -2.52 -3.64 14.27
N LEU A 99 -2.23 -4.09 13.05
CA LEU A 99 -3.10 -4.97 12.27
C LEU A 99 -2.96 -6.44 12.70
N HIS A 100 -2.03 -6.75 13.62
CA HIS A 100 -1.95 -8.04 14.28
C HIS A 100 -3.00 -8.16 15.40
N ARG A 101 -4.20 -8.63 15.06
CA ARG A 101 -5.05 -9.49 15.89
C ARG A 101 -6.09 -10.22 15.05
#